data_AF-A0A819GHT4-F1
#
_entry.id   AF-A0A819GHT4-F1
#
_cell.length_a   1.000
_cell.length_b   1.000
_cell.length_c   1.000
_cell.angle_alpha   90.00
_cell.angle_beta   90.00
_cell.angle_gamma   90.00
#
_symmetry.space_group_name_H-M   'P 1'
#
loop_
_entity.id
_entity.type
_entity.pdbx_description
1 polymer ?
#
loop_
_entity_poly.entity_id
_entity_poly.type
_entity_poly.pdbx_seq_one_letter_code
_entity_poly.pdbx_strand_id
1 'polypeptide(L)' 'CMFLARVLIGKTTIGNSSMKTRPLGFDSTTDGNHIFVTYHDAQAYAEYLITYKSK' A
#
# COMPACT_ATOMS: atom_id res chain seq x y z
N CYS A 1 -15.08 2.05 9.70
CA CYS A 1 -15.19 2.10 8.23
C CYS A 1 -13.87 1.61 7.63
N MET A 2 -13.88 1.19 6.37
CA MET A 2 -12.72 0.61 5.68
C MET A 2 -12.74 1.05 4.22
N PHE A 3 -11.61 1.51 3.68
CA PHE A 3 -11.48 1.77 2.25
C PHE A 3 -11.07 0.50 1.52
N LEU A 4 -11.70 0.24 0.39
CA LEU A 4 -11.19 -0.66 -0.63
C LEU A 4 -10.57 0.22 -1.71
N ALA A 5 -9.23 0.17 -1.82
CA ALA A 5 -8.47 0.99 -2.76
C ALA A 5 -7.90 0.13 -3.88
N ARG A 6 -7.89 0.68 -5.10
CA ARG A 6 -7.06 0.18 -6.19
C ARG A 6 -5.70 0.83 -6.10
N VAL A 7 -4.66 0.01 -6.00
CA VAL A 7 -3.31 0.49 -5.72
C VAL A 7 -2.34 0.00 -6.79
N LEU A 8 -1.55 0.92 -7.35
CA LEU A 8 -0.48 0.64 -8.31
C LEU A 8 0.79 0.20 -7.55
N ILE A 9 0.87 -1.10 -7.24
CA ILE A 9 1.96 -1.68 -6.44
C ILE A 9 3.28 -1.77 -7.21
N GLY A 10 3.22 -2.07 -8.51
CA GLY A 10 4.41 -2.16 -9.37
C GLY A 10 5.43 -3.20 -8.89
N LYS A 11 6.72 -2.92 -9.10
CA LYS A 11 7.80 -3.80 -8.67
C LYS A 11 8.10 -3.63 -7.19
N THR A 12 8.14 -4.72 -6.44
CA THR A 12 8.27 -4.68 -4.97
C THR A 12 9.60 -5.23 -4.44
N THR A 13 9.95 -4.79 -3.23
CA THR A 13 11.05 -5.35 -2.43
C THR A 13 10.69 -5.38 -0.94
N ILE A 14 11.46 -6.07 -0.10
CA ILE A 14 11.21 -6.17 1.34
C ILE A 14 11.37 -4.79 2.00
N GLY A 15 10.37 -4.39 2.77
CA GLY A 15 10.38 -3.15 3.55
C GLY A 15 11.20 -3.25 4.83
N ASN A 16 11.66 -2.11 5.32
CA ASN A 16 12.27 -1.95 6.63
C ASN A 16 11.69 -0.70 7.31
N SER A 17 11.56 -0.73 8.65
CA SER A 17 10.94 0.34 9.45
C SER A 17 11.68 1.68 9.38
N SER A 18 12.96 1.69 9.00
CA SER A 18 13.73 2.93 8.81
C SER A 18 13.55 3.58 7.43
N MET A 19 12.85 2.94 6.49
CA MET A 19 12.68 3.46 5.13
C MET A 19 11.64 4.58 5.09
N LYS A 20 12.02 5.71 4.48
CA LYS A 20 11.12 6.85 4.23
C LYS A 20 10.64 6.92 2.78
N THR A 21 11.34 6.24 1.87
CA THR A 21 11.05 6.21 0.42
C THR A 21 11.29 4.79 -0.10
N ARG A 22 10.75 4.49 -1.29
CA ARG A 22 11.04 3.24 -2.01
C ARG A 22 12.54 3.13 -2.35
N PRO A 23 13.14 1.92 -2.30
CA PRO A 23 14.49 1.69 -2.83
C PRO A 23 14.57 1.96 -4.34
N LEU A 24 15.76 2.29 -4.84
CA LEU A 24 15.97 2.59 -6.26
C LEU A 24 15.59 1.39 -7.15
N GLY A 25 14.80 1.65 -8.19
CA GLY A 25 14.37 0.61 -9.13
C GLY A 25 13.20 -0.26 -8.66
N PHE A 26 12.51 0.16 -7.59
CA PHE A 26 11.27 -0.43 -7.07
C PHE A 26 10.20 0.64 -6.93
N ASP A 27 8.94 0.21 -6.95
CA ASP A 27 7.78 1.09 -6.85
C ASP A 27 7.16 1.14 -5.46
N SER A 28 7.20 0.01 -4.75
CA SER A 28 6.60 -0.17 -3.42
C SER A 28 7.43 -1.15 -2.59
N THR A 29 7.17 -1.21 -1.29
CA THR A 29 7.72 -2.28 -0.44
C THR A 29 6.63 -3.21 0.06
N THR A 30 7.03 -4.40 0.51
CA THR A 30 6.13 -5.43 1.03
C THR A 30 6.74 -6.13 2.23
N ASP A 31 5.90 -6.75 3.06
CA ASP A 31 6.32 -7.74 4.06
C ASP A 31 6.68 -9.11 3.44
N GLY A 32 6.50 -9.26 2.12
CA GLY A 32 6.71 -10.51 1.39
C GLY A 32 5.47 -11.41 1.37
N ASN A 33 4.33 -10.95 1.90
CA ASN A 33 3.13 -11.77 2.01
C ASN A 33 1.83 -11.00 1.72
N HIS A 34 1.40 -10.10 2.62
CA HIS A 34 0.06 -9.50 2.58
C HIS A 34 0.04 -7.98 2.69
N ILE A 35 1.11 -7.37 3.18
CA ILE A 35 1.19 -5.93 3.42
C ILE A 35 2.06 -5.30 2.35
N PHE A 36 1.57 -4.18 1.82
CA PHE A 36 2.27 -3.35 0.85
C PHE A 36 2.30 -1.90 1.31
N VAL A 37 3.41 -1.22 1.05
CA VAL A 37 3.60 0.20 1.36
C VAL A 37 3.91 0.94 0.06
N THR A 38 3.05 1.91 -0.26
CA THR A 38 3.26 2.87 -1.35
C THR A 38 3.80 4.19 -0.80
N TYR A 39 4.52 4.94 -1.63
CA TYR A 39 5.23 6.16 -1.21
C TYR A 39 4.73 7.43 -1.91
N HIS A 40 3.89 7.29 -2.93
CA HIS A 40 3.25 8.39 -3.62
C HIS A 40 1.72 8.27 -3.50
N ASP A 41 1.07 9.39 -3.20
CA ASP A 41 -0.39 9.50 -3.07
C ASP A 41 -1.12 9.10 -4.36
N ALA A 42 -0.58 9.43 -5.52
CA ALA A 42 -1.12 9.06 -6.83
C ALA A 42 -1.12 7.53 -7.09
N GLN A 43 -0.46 6.71 -6.27
CA GLN A 43 -0.49 5.26 -6.42
C GLN A 43 -1.78 4.62 -5.88
N ALA A 44 -2.54 5.32 -5.04
CA ALA A 44 -3.72 4.76 -4.38
C ALA A 44 -4.99 5.53 -4.74
N TYR A 45 -5.91 4.86 -5.46
CA TYR A 45 -7.24 5.37 -5.72
C TYR A 45 -8.25 4.72 -4.76
N ALA A 46 -8.85 5.52 -3.89
CA ALA A 46 -9.88 5.07 -2.95
C ALA A 46 -11.20 4.77 -3.70
N GLU A 47 -11.40 3.52 -4.08
CA GLU A 47 -12.49 3.12 -4.97
C GLU A 47 -13.83 3.00 -4.23
N TYR A 48 -13.81 2.45 -3.00
CA TYR A 48 -15.02 2.32 -2.18
C TYR A 48 -14.76 2.64 -0.71
N LEU A 49 -15.78 3.19 -0.04
CA LEU A 49 -15.85 3.34 1.42
C LEU A 49 -16.88 2.38 2.01
N ILE A 50 -16.40 1.39 2.75
CA ILE A 50 -17.21 0.37 3.41
C ILE A 50 -17.50 0.81 4.85
N THR A 51 -18.78 0.90 5.22
CA THR A 51 -19.21 1.14 6.60
C THR A 51 -19.89 -0.10 7.15
N TYR A 52 -19.44 -0.55 8.32
CA TYR A 52 -19.92 -1.75 8.99
C TYR A 52 -20.27 -1.44 10.45
N LYS A 53 -21.20 -2.22 11.00
CA LYS A 53 -21.56 -2.19 12.42
C LYS A 53 -21.08 -3.50 13.06
N SER A 54 -20.57 -3.42 14.29
CA SER A 54 -20.38 -4.64 15.08
C SER A 54 -21.73 -5.31 15.28
N LYS A 55 -21.74 -6.65 15.24
CA LYS A 55 -22.83 -7.40 15.86
C LYS A 55 -22.84 -7.17 17.37
#